data_AF-A0A9Q3KGH2-F1
#
_entry.id   AF-A0A9Q3KGH2-F1
#
_cell.length_a   1.000
_cell.length_b   1.000
_cell.length_c   1.000
_cell.angle_alpha   90.00
_cell.angle_beta   90.00
_cell.angle_gamma   90.00
#
_symmetry.space_group_name_H-M   'P 1'
#
loop_
_entity.id
_entity.type
_entity.pdbx_description
1 polymer ?
#
loop_
_entity_poly.entity_id
_entity_poly.type
_entity_poly.pdbx_seq_one_letter_code
_entity_poly.pdbx_strand_id
1 'polypeptide(L)'
;MKAPECFDGTQPFKVRSFIQSCQLNFHNDPANFSQHRRKALYVTSFLIDRAAKWIEPYLSNLTNQDPSYLLNSWKLFESQLFTLFGDPNEVRKAEAELNSLRMKEGGHVSLYIADFRSLV
;
A
#
# COMPACT_ATOMS: atom_id res chain seq x y z
N MET A 1 -8.95 13.30 -8.27
CA MET A 1 -9.17 11.98 -7.67
C MET A 1 -9.61 12.12 -6.23
N LYS A 2 -10.25 11.10 -5.64
CA LYS A 2 -10.54 11.07 -4.20
C LYS A 2 -9.22 10.97 -3.43
N ALA A 3 -9.09 11.73 -2.35
CA ALA A 3 -7.96 11.60 -1.44
C ALA A 3 -7.97 10.20 -0.76
N PRO A 4 -6.80 9.62 -0.47
CA PRO A 4 -6.68 8.43 0.36
C PRO A 4 -7.36 8.61 1.72
N GLU A 5 -7.83 7.51 2.29
CA GLU A 5 -8.21 7.46 3.70
C GLU A 5 -6.95 7.40 4.56
N CYS A 6 -7.00 7.98 5.76
CA CYS A 6 -5.87 7.91 6.69
C CYS A 6 -5.58 6.47 7.11
N PHE A 7 -4.30 6.15 7.29
CA PHE A 7 -3.83 4.82 7.66
C PHE A 7 -3.12 4.86 9.02
N ASP A 8 -3.65 4.12 9.98
CA ASP A 8 -3.17 4.06 11.36
C ASP A 8 -2.13 2.95 11.60
N GLY A 9 -2.01 1.99 10.69
CA GLY A 9 -1.14 0.82 10.82
C GLY A 9 -1.69 -0.30 11.72
N THR A 10 -2.99 -0.34 12.01
CA THR A 10 -3.59 -1.36 12.90
C THR A 10 -4.15 -2.57 12.16
N GLN A 11 -4.62 -2.39 10.91
CA GLN A 11 -5.28 -3.42 10.12
C GLN A 11 -4.42 -3.83 8.93
N PRO A 12 -3.75 -5.01 8.98
CA PRO A 12 -2.74 -5.35 7.97
C PRO A 12 -3.26 -5.46 6.54
N PHE A 13 -4.50 -5.92 6.37
CA PHE A 13 -5.15 -6.03 5.07
C PHE A 13 -5.47 -4.66 4.42
N LYS A 14 -5.42 -3.55 5.17
CA LYS A 14 -5.68 -2.20 4.63
C LYS A 14 -4.47 -1.54 3.99
N VAL A 15 -3.24 -1.98 4.26
CA VAL A 15 -2.05 -1.32 3.72
C VAL A 15 -2.03 -1.34 2.19
N ARG A 16 -2.50 -2.45 1.59
CA ARG A 16 -2.58 -2.62 0.14
C ARG A 16 -3.56 -1.63 -0.50
N SER A 17 -4.80 -1.56 0.01
CA SER A 17 -5.82 -0.65 -0.52
C SER A 17 -5.44 0.81 -0.30
N PHE A 18 -4.82 1.13 0.84
CA PHE A 18 -4.27 2.44 1.11
C PHE A 18 -3.21 2.84 0.06
N ILE A 19 -2.20 2.01 -0.17
CA ILE A 19 -1.15 2.28 -1.17
C ILE A 19 -1.72 2.39 -2.58
N GLN A 20 -2.65 1.51 -2.97
CA GLN A 20 -3.32 1.59 -4.27
C GLN A 20 -4.05 2.92 -4.46
N SER A 21 -4.72 3.44 -3.42
CA SER A 21 -5.38 4.75 -3.49
C SER A 21 -4.38 5.91 -3.69
N CYS A 22 -3.20 5.82 -3.08
CA CYS A 22 -2.11 6.78 -3.28
C CYS A 22 -1.54 6.67 -4.70
N GLN A 23 -1.28 5.45 -5.19
CA GLN A 23 -0.76 5.20 -6.52
C GLN A 23 -1.69 5.72 -7.63
N LEU A 24 -3.00 5.59 -7.45
CA LEU A 24 -3.99 6.20 -8.35
C LEU A 24 -3.75 7.71 -8.47
N ASN A 25 -3.60 8.42 -7.34
CA ASN A 25 -3.33 9.85 -7.34
C ASN A 25 -2.00 10.20 -8.03
N PHE A 26 -0.98 9.35 -7.89
CA PHE A 26 0.31 9.54 -8.58
C PHE A 26 0.20 9.42 -10.10
N HIS A 27 -0.58 8.45 -10.58
CA HIS A 27 -0.80 8.25 -12.01
C HIS A 27 -1.67 9.35 -12.62
N ASN A 28 -2.60 9.91 -11.84
CA ASN A 28 -3.46 10.99 -12.28
C ASN A 28 -2.73 12.35 -12.38
N ASP A 29 -1.60 12.51 -11.67
CA ASP A 29 -0.79 13.73 -11.70
C ASP A 29 0.72 13.41 -11.76
N PRO A 30 1.20 12.88 -12.90
CA PRO A 30 2.58 12.44 -13.02
C PRO A 30 3.58 13.60 -12.94
N ALA A 31 3.16 14.84 -13.27
CA ALA A 31 4.01 16.01 -13.16
C ALA A 31 4.35 16.32 -11.70
N ASN A 32 3.34 16.32 -10.82
CA ASN A 32 3.56 16.54 -9.39
C ASN A 32 4.23 15.34 -8.72
N PHE A 33 3.96 14.11 -9.16
CA PHE A 33 4.52 12.89 -8.57
C PHE A 33 5.70 12.28 -9.35
N SER A 34 6.44 13.11 -10.08
CA SER A 34 7.62 12.71 -10.85
C SER A 34 8.80 12.23 -9.97
N GLN A 35 8.91 12.76 -8.76
CA GLN A 35 9.99 12.41 -7.82
C GLN A 35 9.53 11.39 -6.78
N HIS A 36 10.34 10.37 -6.51
CA HIS A 36 10.10 9.37 -5.45
C HIS A 36 9.76 10.00 -4.11
N ARG A 37 10.47 11.08 -3.78
CA ARG A 37 10.27 11.79 -2.54
C ARG A 37 8.91 12.44 -2.38
N ARG A 38 8.35 12.99 -3.46
CA ARG A 38 7.01 13.56 -3.42
C ARG A 38 5.95 12.49 -3.18
N LYS A 39 6.15 11.29 -3.74
CA LYS A 39 5.30 10.12 -3.46
C LYS A 39 5.37 9.71 -1.99
N ALA A 40 6.59 9.55 -1.44
CA ALA A 40 6.79 9.18 -0.04
C ALA A 40 6.14 10.19 0.91
N LEU A 41 6.40 11.50 0.72
CA LEU A 41 5.83 12.56 1.55
C LEU A 41 4.30 12.63 1.46
N TYR A 42 3.75 12.40 0.27
CA TYR A 42 2.29 12.33 0.10
C TYR A 42 1.70 11.15 0.88
N VAL A 43 2.29 9.96 0.83
CA VAL A 43 1.82 8.84 1.66
C VAL A 43 1.93 9.19 3.14
N THR A 44 3.06 9.78 3.56
CA THR A 44 3.29 10.20 4.93
C THR A 44 2.22 11.16 5.46
N SER A 45 1.68 12.07 4.65
CA SER A 45 0.62 13.00 5.11
C SER A 45 -0.71 12.33 5.47
N PHE A 46 -0.91 11.07 5.08
CA PHE A 46 -2.09 10.28 5.44
C PHE A 46 -1.80 9.22 6.52
N LEU A 47 -0.56 9.13 7.02
CA LEU A 47 -0.24 8.25 8.13
C LEU A 47 -0.68 8.90 9.45
N ILE A 48 -1.34 8.12 10.30
CA ILE A 48 -1.77 8.53 11.64
C ILE A 48 -1.30 7.52 12.69
N ASP A 49 -1.40 7.89 13.97
CA ASP A 49 -1.15 7.03 15.12
C ASP A 49 0.15 6.19 15.02
N ARG A 50 0.04 4.86 14.96
CA ARG A 50 1.19 3.96 14.96
C ARG A 50 2.01 4.10 13.68
N ALA A 51 1.36 4.30 12.53
CA ALA A 51 2.06 4.52 11.26
C ALA A 51 2.81 5.86 11.24
N ALA A 52 2.22 6.92 11.81
CA ALA A 52 2.90 8.21 11.94
C ALA A 52 4.15 8.14 12.84
N LYS A 53 4.05 7.44 13.98
CA LYS A 53 5.20 7.24 14.90
C LYS A 53 6.37 6.52 14.22
N TRP A 54 6.10 5.58 13.32
CA TRP A 54 7.15 4.87 12.60
C TRP A 54 7.94 5.79 11.65
N ILE A 55 7.27 6.72 10.96
CA ILE A 55 7.93 7.56 9.96
C ILE A 55 8.59 8.80 10.55
N GLU A 56 8.19 9.20 11.77
CA GLU A 56 8.68 10.40 12.48
C GLU A 56 10.21 10.57 12.47
N PRO A 57 11.04 9.53 12.72
CA PRO A 57 12.50 9.70 12.68
C PRO A 57 13.03 10.15 11.31
N TYR A 58 12.36 9.78 10.22
CA TYR A 58 12.73 10.15 8.85
C TYR A 58 12.24 11.55 8.46
N LEU A 59 11.32 12.13 9.21
CA LEU A 59 10.87 13.51 9.00
C LEU A 59 11.82 14.53 9.65
N SER A 60 12.67 14.10 10.57
CA SER A 60 13.64 14.98 11.24
C SER A 60 14.73 15.52 10.30
N ASN A 61 15.03 14.82 9.20
CA ASN A 61 16.07 15.21 8.25
C ASN A 61 15.54 15.19 6.81
N LEU A 62 14.58 16.07 6.54
CA LEU A 62 14.08 16.28 5.18
C LEU A 62 15.18 16.79 4.24
N THR A 63 16.27 17.41 4.69
CA THR A 63 17.30 17.87 3.74
C THR A 63 18.21 16.75 3.24
N ASN A 64 18.07 15.52 3.76
CA ASN A 64 18.85 14.37 3.33
C ASN A 64 18.63 14.04 1.84
N GLN A 65 19.73 13.99 1.08
CA GLN A 65 19.75 13.70 -0.36
C GLN A 65 20.25 12.29 -0.69
N ASP A 66 20.62 11.50 0.32
CA ASP A 66 21.08 10.12 0.13
C ASP A 66 19.98 9.30 -0.58
N PRO A 67 20.26 8.69 -1.75
CA PRO A 67 19.29 7.85 -2.45
C PRO A 67 18.80 6.65 -1.65
N SER A 68 19.60 6.17 -0.69
CA SER A 68 19.24 5.09 0.23
C SER A 68 18.35 5.55 1.38
N TYR A 69 18.18 6.87 1.56
CA TYR A 69 17.26 7.41 2.54
C TYR A 69 15.82 6.99 2.22
N LEU A 70 15.08 6.54 3.24
CA LEU A 70 13.73 5.98 3.10
C LEU A 70 12.81 6.85 2.25
N LEU A 71 12.80 8.17 2.50
CA LEU A 71 11.94 9.10 1.78
C LEU A 71 12.41 9.38 0.34
N ASN A 72 13.64 9.08 -0.03
CA ASN A 72 14.18 9.35 -1.37
C ASN A 72 13.98 8.18 -2.35
N SER A 73 13.53 7.02 -1.88
CA SER A 73 13.28 5.83 -2.70
C SER A 73 11.87 5.29 -2.49
N TRP A 74 11.01 5.43 -3.51
CA TRP A 74 9.64 4.93 -3.44
C TRP A 74 9.60 3.42 -3.19
N LYS A 75 10.47 2.66 -3.87
CA LYS A 75 10.57 1.20 -3.72
C LYS A 75 10.92 0.81 -2.29
N LEU A 76 11.88 1.50 -1.67
CA LEU A 76 12.28 1.22 -0.29
C LEU A 76 11.17 1.60 0.70
N PHE A 77 10.56 2.78 0.53
CA PHE A 77 9.45 3.24 1.35
C PHE A 77 8.28 2.26 1.32
N GLU A 78 7.82 1.88 0.13
CA GLU A 78 6.71 0.96 -0.08
C GLU A 78 7.01 -0.41 0.54
N SER A 79 8.19 -0.97 0.27
CA SER A 79 8.62 -2.26 0.84
C SER A 79 8.65 -2.25 2.37
N GLN A 80 9.15 -1.19 3.00
CA GLN A 80 9.20 -1.07 4.45
C GLN A 80 7.80 -0.94 5.05
N LEU A 81 6.92 -0.16 4.41
CA LEU A 81 5.53 -0.03 4.84
C LEU A 81 4.80 -1.38 4.83
N PHE A 82 4.94 -2.16 3.75
CA PHE A 82 4.38 -3.52 3.68
C PHE A 82 5.04 -4.48 4.67
N THR A 83 6.34 -4.36 4.92
CA THR A 83 7.04 -5.22 5.89
C THR A 83 6.55 -5.01 7.31
N LEU A 84 6.24 -3.76 7.68
CA LEU A 84 5.87 -3.39 9.04
C LEU A 84 4.36 -3.48 9.30
N PHE A 85 3.54 -3.20 8.30
CA PHE A 85 2.09 -3.11 8.44
C PHE A 85 1.32 -4.07 7.55
N GLY A 86 1.98 -4.88 6.71
CA GLY A 86 1.34 -5.93 5.92
C GLY A 86 1.10 -7.20 6.72
N ASP A 87 0.26 -8.08 6.17
CA ASP A 87 0.06 -9.41 6.75
C ASP A 87 1.25 -10.31 6.36
N PRO A 88 2.05 -10.81 7.32
CA PRO A 88 3.19 -11.68 7.02
C PRO A 88 2.75 -13.00 6.36
N ASN A 89 1.48 -13.38 6.50
CA ASN A 89 0.90 -14.58 5.91
C ASN A 89 0.05 -14.29 4.67
N GLU A 90 0.10 -13.09 4.08
CA GLU A 90 -0.74 -12.70 2.94
C GLU A 90 -0.70 -13.73 1.82
N VAL A 91 0.50 -14.19 1.44
CA VAL A 91 0.69 -15.21 0.39
C VAL A 91 0.04 -16.54 0.78
N ARG A 92 0.33 -17.05 1.99
CA ARG A 92 -0.24 -18.32 2.47
C ARG A 92 -1.76 -18.26 2.56
N LYS A 93 -2.30 -17.10 2.94
CA LYS A 93 -3.75 -16.88 3.03
C LYS A 93 -4.36 -16.86 1.63
N ALA A 94 -3.74 -16.15 0.67
CA ALA A 94 -4.19 -16.15 -0.72
C ALA A 94 -4.14 -17.56 -1.33
N GLU A 95 -3.10 -18.35 -1.06
CA GLU A 95 -3.02 -19.76 -1.48
C GLU A 95 -4.14 -20.62 -0.87
N ALA A 96 -4.42 -20.48 0.42
CA ALA A 96 -5.50 -21.20 1.08
C ALA A 96 -6.88 -20.81 0.53
N GLU A 97 -7.11 -19.52 0.30
CA GLU A 97 -8.34 -18.99 -0.30
C GLU A 97 -8.49 -19.49 -1.75
N LEU A 98 -7.42 -19.48 -2.55
CA LEU A 98 -7.43 -20.00 -3.91
C LEU A 98 -7.72 -21.51 -3.96
N ASN A 99 -7.12 -22.28 -3.05
CA ASN A 99 -7.36 -23.73 -2.94
C ASN A 99 -8.82 -24.06 -2.59
N SER A 100 -9.46 -23.21 -1.78
CA SER A 100 -10.87 -23.35 -1.39
C SER A 100 -11.86 -22.68 -2.34
N LEU A 101 -11.40 -21.81 -3.26
CA LEU A 101 -12.25 -21.08 -4.18
C LEU A 101 -12.97 -22.02 -5.14
N ARG A 102 -14.30 -22.02 -5.10
CA ARG A 102 -15.16 -22.79 -6.00
C ARG A 102 -16.32 -21.91 -6.49
N MET A 103 -16.69 -22.06 -7.75
CA MET A 103 -17.93 -21.47 -8.24
C MET A 103 -19.09 -22.20 -7.58
N LYS A 104 -19.95 -21.46 -6.87
CA LYS A 104 -21.14 -22.03 -6.22
C LYS A 104 -22.13 -22.53 -7.27
N GLU A 105 -22.92 -23.53 -6.91
CA GLU A 105 -24.04 -23.99 -7.74
C GLU A 105 -25.04 -22.84 -7.96
N GLY A 106 -25.41 -22.58 -9.22
CA GLY A 106 -26.21 -21.40 -9.60
C GLY A 106 -25.45 -20.06 -9.55
N GLY A 107 -24.14 -20.06 -9.26
CA GLY A 107 -23.30 -18.87 -9.23
C GLY A 107 -22.93 -18.35 -10.63
N HIS A 108 -22.63 -17.06 -10.71
CA HIS A 108 -22.19 -16.42 -11.95
C HIS A 108 -20.68 -16.56 -12.15
N VAL A 109 -20.26 -16.98 -13.35
CA VAL A 109 -18.85 -17.11 -13.75
C VAL A 109 -18.08 -15.79 -13.57
N SER A 110 -18.73 -14.66 -13.83
CA SER A 110 -18.13 -13.33 -13.66
C SER A 110 -17.70 -13.04 -12.22
N LEU A 111 -18.47 -13.48 -11.22
CA LEU A 111 -18.12 -13.33 -9.81
C LEU A 111 -16.94 -14.22 -9.44
N TYR A 112 -16.95 -15.48 -9.87
CA TYR A 112 -15.84 -16.39 -9.65
C TYR A 112 -14.51 -15.86 -10.23
N ILE A 113 -14.55 -15.32 -11.46
CA ILE A 113 -13.37 -14.72 -12.10
C ILE A 113 -12.90 -13.48 -11.33
N ALA A 114 -13.82 -12.65 -10.83
CA ALA A 114 -13.46 -11.48 -10.05
C ALA A 114 -12.78 -11.86 -8.73
N ASP A 115 -13.35 -12.83 -8.00
CA ASP A 115 -12.78 -13.37 -6.75
C ASP A 115 -11.39 -13.97 -7.00
N PHE A 116 -11.25 -14.82 -8.03
CA PHE A 116 -9.96 -15.41 -8.41
C PHE A 116 -8.90 -14.33 -8.67
N ARG A 117 -9.22 -13.31 -9.47
CA ARG A 117 -8.29 -12.22 -9.81
C ARG A 117 -7.91 -11.34 -8.63
N SER A 118 -8.67 -11.34 -7.55
CA SER A 118 -8.31 -10.60 -6.34
C SER A 118 -7.25 -11.32 -5.49
N LEU A 119 -7.01 -12.62 -5.76
CA LEU A 119 -6.08 -13.47 -5.01
C LEU A 119 -4.75 -13.72 -5.73
N VAL A 120 -4.63 -13.41 -7.03
CA VAL A 120 -3.44 -13.70 -7.87
C VAL A 120 -2.78 -12.46 -8.46
#